data_AF-A0AB33KT77-F1
#
_entry.id   AF-A0AB33KT77-F1
#
_cell.length_a   1.000
_cell.length_b   1.000
_cell.length_c   1.000
_cell.angle_alpha   90.00
_cell.angle_beta   90.00
_cell.angle_gamma   90.00
#
_symmetry.space_group_name_H-M   'P 1'
#
loop_
_entity.id
_entity.type
_entity.pdbx_description
1 polymer ?
#
loop_
_entity_poly.entity_id
_entity_poly.type
_entity_poly.pdbx_seq_one_letter_code
_entity_poly.pdbx_strand_id
1 'polypeptide(L)'
;MAQKRASKRTRKQRGVRHRSGAAPLPDAGTASVSRSRIGNWTLFGGLVLLTVLVVFLDIRTGNDLRVVPLLVVVPALASVYCSLRQTIWVAVWITTVVVGFRAGADGTFWDFLFGIGFAVLACALGVAACAARIRHATEMARLRSAAVTLQRQILRPLPVVTGHVLAHGLYEPIEEDRFVGGDIYEVVESPYGTRVIIGDVQGKGLAAIGAGFAAIAAFREAAIREPTLTGVVEALEDAVVRHNVFSAQTGEAERFVTALVLGFDGSGRVEAVNCGHLPPRLLHDGRASAVTLHRTYVPLGLAGLSRESRATESFAFPPGATLLVVTDGVTEARDTAGAFYPLDERVGAWAGRGPSELLDALRVDLEDFSGGVRRDDIAALALSHARVGGGGRSETTGEGALRVAAV
;
A
#
# COMPACT_ATOMS: atom_id res chain seq x y z
N MET A 1 -70.87 14.27 25.38
CA MET A 1 -70.54 15.45 26.23
C MET A 1 -69.03 15.52 26.35
N ALA A 2 -68.41 16.38 25.56
CA ALA A 2 -68.07 17.74 25.96
C ALA A 2 -66.89 17.72 26.96
N GLN A 3 -65.66 17.95 26.50
CA GLN A 3 -65.04 19.26 26.36
C GLN A 3 -64.42 19.75 27.67
N LYS A 4 -63.13 20.12 27.55
CA LYS A 4 -62.36 21.11 28.33
C LYS A 4 -61.64 20.68 29.61
N ARG A 5 -60.31 20.76 29.44
CA ARG A 5 -59.29 21.53 30.19
C ARG A 5 -58.47 20.72 31.19
N ALA A 6 -57.25 20.32 30.84
CA ALA A 6 -56.03 21.13 30.61
C ALA A 6 -55.36 21.57 31.92
N SER A 7 -54.20 20.97 32.22
CA SER A 7 -52.96 21.67 32.58
C SER A 7 -51.96 20.67 33.15
N LYS A 8 -50.98 20.27 32.33
CA LYS A 8 -49.59 19.93 32.70
C LYS A 8 -48.96 19.09 31.59
N ARG A 9 -48.19 19.76 30.73
CA ARG A 9 -46.91 19.26 30.19
C ARG A 9 -46.29 20.34 29.33
N THR A 10 -45.62 21.26 30.01
CA THR A 10 -44.70 22.22 29.44
C THR A 10 -43.49 21.48 28.88
N ARG A 11 -43.49 21.37 27.55
CA ARG A 11 -42.38 21.43 26.61
C ARG A 11 -41.01 21.72 27.25
N LYS A 12 -40.17 20.69 27.39
CA LYS A 12 -38.71 20.83 27.56
C LYS A 12 -38.04 20.22 26.33
N GLN A 13 -37.93 21.02 25.27
CA GLN A 13 -37.02 20.74 24.16
C GLN A 13 -35.60 20.81 24.71
N ARG A 14 -34.95 19.64 24.89
CA ARG A 14 -33.50 19.54 25.01
C ARG A 14 -32.99 19.00 23.67
N GLY A 15 -32.34 19.88 22.91
CA GLY A 15 -31.62 19.50 21.70
C GLY A 15 -30.52 18.49 22.05
N VAL A 16 -30.61 17.31 21.45
CA VAL A 16 -29.55 16.31 21.47
C VAL A 16 -28.52 16.75 20.43
N ARG A 17 -27.50 17.50 20.88
CA ARG A 17 -26.27 17.67 20.10
C ARG A 17 -25.57 16.31 20.07
N HIS A 18 -25.60 15.65 18.92
CA HIS A 18 -24.67 14.56 18.61
C HIS A 18 -23.25 15.13 18.66
N ARG A 19 -22.56 14.93 19.79
CA ARG A 19 -21.10 15.05 19.86
C ARG A 19 -20.53 13.80 19.17
N SER A 20 -20.31 13.91 17.87
CA SER A 20 -19.35 13.09 17.13
C SER A 20 -17.94 13.45 17.61
N GLY A 21 -17.56 12.91 18.77
CA GLY A 21 -16.17 12.88 19.21
C GLY A 21 -15.56 11.57 18.75
N ALA A 22 -15.17 11.49 17.48
CA ALA A 22 -14.24 10.46 17.06
C ALA A 22 -12.95 10.72 17.84
N ALA A 23 -12.63 9.84 18.78
CA ALA A 23 -11.31 9.82 19.40
C ALA A 23 -10.29 9.66 18.25
N PRO A 24 -9.23 10.47 18.18
CA PRO A 24 -8.21 10.27 17.17
C PRO A 24 -7.63 8.87 17.35
N LEU A 25 -7.74 8.05 16.31
CA LEU A 25 -7.01 6.79 16.21
C LEU A 25 -5.55 7.09 16.53
N PRO A 26 -4.91 6.38 17.49
CA PRO A 26 -3.51 6.60 17.77
C PRO A 26 -2.72 6.34 16.49
N ASP A 27 -1.87 7.30 16.10
CA ASP A 27 -0.97 7.19 14.95
C ASP A 27 -0.11 5.93 15.08
N ALA A 28 -0.57 4.80 14.55
CA ALA A 28 0.13 3.51 14.61
C ALA A 28 1.54 3.60 13.98
N GLY A 29 1.74 4.53 13.04
CA GLY A 29 3.03 4.84 12.44
C GLY A 29 4.03 5.56 13.35
N THR A 30 3.58 6.28 14.39
CA THR A 30 4.50 6.93 15.35
C THR A 30 5.09 5.92 16.33
N ALA A 31 4.32 4.89 16.70
CA ALA A 31 4.72 3.88 17.66
C ALA A 31 5.75 2.89 17.08
N SER A 32 5.67 2.57 15.78
CA SER A 32 6.58 1.60 15.14
C SER A 32 7.96 2.19 14.81
N VAL A 33 8.03 3.47 14.42
CA VAL A 33 9.30 4.18 14.13
C VAL A 33 10.10 4.48 15.40
N SER A 34 9.43 4.51 16.56
CA SER A 34 10.02 4.76 17.88
C SER A 34 10.56 3.51 18.60
N ARG A 35 10.31 2.30 18.10
CA ARG A 35 10.76 1.09 18.81
C ARG A 35 12.27 0.93 18.70
N SER A 36 12.92 0.96 19.85
CA SER A 36 14.32 0.59 19.95
C SER A 36 14.50 -0.87 19.56
N ARG A 37 15.49 -1.17 18.71
CA ARG A 37 15.82 -2.57 18.38
C ARG A 37 16.48 -3.30 19.55
N ILE A 38 16.88 -2.54 20.58
CA ILE A 38 17.57 -3.00 21.77
C ILE A 38 16.66 -2.77 22.98
N GLY A 39 16.51 -3.78 23.83
CA GLY A 39 15.78 -3.66 25.10
C GLY A 39 16.51 -2.74 26.09
N ASN A 40 15.76 -2.08 26.98
CA ASN A 40 16.35 -1.15 27.96
C ASN A 40 17.41 -1.83 28.84
N TRP A 41 17.16 -3.06 29.28
CA TRP A 41 18.08 -3.82 30.13
C TRP A 41 19.36 -4.26 29.40
N THR A 42 19.25 -4.68 28.14
CA THR A 42 20.42 -5.07 27.34
C THR A 42 21.30 -3.85 27.04
N LEU A 43 20.68 -2.71 26.74
CA LEU A 43 21.40 -1.46 26.51
C LEU A 43 22.12 -1.00 27.79
N PHE A 44 21.42 -1.01 28.94
CA PHE A 44 21.99 -0.63 30.22
C PHE A 44 23.16 -1.54 30.61
N GLY A 45 22.97 -2.87 30.56
CA GLY A 45 24.01 -3.84 30.90
C GLY A 45 25.25 -3.69 30.00
N GLY A 46 25.06 -3.55 28.69
CA GLY A 46 26.16 -3.34 27.74
C GLY A 46 26.89 -2.01 27.97
N LEU A 47 26.16 -0.93 28.25
CA LEU A 47 26.73 0.39 28.53
C LEU A 47 27.58 0.39 29.81
N VAL A 48 27.07 -0.20 30.89
CA VAL A 48 27.78 -0.30 32.17
C VAL A 48 29.03 -1.16 32.00
N LEU A 49 28.92 -2.32 31.36
CA LEU A 49 30.06 -3.21 31.11
C LEU A 49 31.16 -2.52 30.29
N LEU A 50 30.79 -1.84 29.20
CA LEU A 50 31.72 -1.09 28.37
C LEU A 50 32.39 0.05 29.17
N THR A 51 31.61 0.77 29.97
CA THR A 51 32.13 1.85 30.82
C THR A 51 33.14 1.32 31.83
N VAL A 52 32.81 0.23 32.54
CA VAL A 52 33.71 -0.40 33.53
C VAL A 52 35.00 -0.87 32.85
N LEU A 53 34.90 -1.50 31.67
CA LEU A 53 36.06 -1.96 30.92
C LEU A 53 36.98 -0.79 30.51
N VAL A 54 36.41 0.29 29.97
CA VAL A 54 37.18 1.46 29.54
C VAL A 54 37.83 2.16 30.73
N VAL A 55 37.11 2.36 31.84
CA VAL A 55 37.66 2.96 33.06
C VAL A 55 38.76 2.08 33.66
N PHE A 56 38.58 0.75 33.70
CA PHE A 56 39.60 -0.17 34.17
C PHE A 56 40.87 -0.13 33.30
N LEU A 57 40.71 -0.09 31.98
CA LEU A 57 41.84 0.05 31.06
C LEU A 57 42.59 1.36 31.27
N ASP A 58 41.87 2.47 31.41
CA ASP A 58 42.46 3.81 31.65
C ASP A 58 43.29 3.85 32.95
N ILE A 59 42.75 3.28 34.03
CA ILE A 59 43.48 3.14 35.31
C ILE A 59 44.75 2.30 35.13
N ARG A 60 44.71 1.26 34.28
CA ARG A 60 45.86 0.37 34.04
C ARG A 60 46.91 0.98 33.12
N THR A 61 46.52 1.79 32.14
CA THR A 61 47.43 2.44 31.19
C THR A 61 48.03 3.74 31.74
N GLY A 62 47.46 4.31 32.81
CA GLY A 62 47.97 5.50 33.45
C GLY A 62 47.96 6.71 32.51
N ASN A 63 48.97 7.58 32.59
CA ASN A 63 49.03 8.81 31.80
C ASN A 63 49.54 8.62 30.35
N ASP A 64 50.01 7.43 29.98
CA ASP A 64 50.56 7.17 28.63
C ASP A 64 49.45 7.07 27.58
N LEU A 65 48.25 6.64 27.98
CA LEU A 65 47.09 6.51 27.10
C LEU A 65 45.79 6.76 27.87
N ARG A 66 45.12 7.88 27.57
CA ARG A 66 43.79 8.20 28.11
C ARG A 66 42.71 7.67 27.16
N VAL A 67 42.03 6.60 27.59
CA VAL A 67 41.01 5.84 26.85
C VAL A 67 39.59 6.31 27.17
N VAL A 68 39.34 6.90 28.36
CA VAL A 68 38.02 7.43 28.75
C VAL A 68 37.40 8.39 27.73
N PRO A 69 38.14 9.31 27.07
CA PRO A 69 37.59 10.18 26.03
C PRO A 69 37.03 9.42 24.81
N LEU A 70 37.41 8.16 24.59
CA LEU A 70 36.89 7.34 23.50
C LEU A 70 35.40 6.97 23.69
N LEU A 71 34.89 7.05 24.93
CA LEU A 71 33.47 6.84 25.25
C LEU A 71 32.53 7.83 24.52
N VAL A 72 33.08 8.92 24.00
CA VAL A 72 32.37 9.94 23.23
C VAL A 72 31.77 9.40 21.92
N VAL A 73 32.24 8.25 21.42
CA VAL A 73 31.65 7.56 20.24
C VAL A 73 30.33 6.86 20.59
N VAL A 74 30.10 6.52 21.85
CA VAL A 74 28.95 5.72 22.29
C VAL A 74 27.59 6.42 22.04
N PRO A 75 27.41 7.74 22.31
CA PRO A 75 26.19 8.46 21.94
C PRO A 75 25.91 8.48 20.43
N ALA A 76 26.96 8.50 19.59
CA ALA A 76 26.80 8.43 18.14
C ALA A 76 26.27 7.06 17.70
N LEU A 77 26.82 5.97 18.25
CA LEU A 77 26.28 4.62 18.03
C LEU A 77 24.85 4.48 18.56
N ALA A 78 24.57 5.02 19.74
CA ALA A 78 23.23 5.01 20.32
C ALA A 78 22.22 5.74 19.41
N SER A 79 22.61 6.84 18.77
CA SER A 79 21.74 7.61 17.86
C SER A 79 21.18 6.80 16.68
N VAL A 80 21.92 5.78 16.25
CA VAL A 80 21.57 4.91 15.12
C VAL A 80 20.54 3.86 15.55
N TYR A 81 20.74 3.22 16.69
CA TYR A 81 19.98 2.01 17.08
C TYR A 81 18.93 2.24 18.17
N CYS A 82 19.01 3.35 18.89
CA CYS A 82 18.22 3.59 20.09
C CYS A 82 17.09 4.60 19.87
N SER A 83 16.12 4.60 20.78
CA SER A 83 15.11 5.64 20.87
C SER A 83 15.71 6.95 21.39
N LEU A 84 15.03 8.08 21.15
CA LEU A 84 15.49 9.39 21.63
C LEU A 84 15.73 9.40 23.15
N ARG A 85 14.84 8.77 23.92
CA ARG A 85 14.96 8.67 25.38
C ARG A 85 16.22 7.89 25.79
N GLN A 86 16.51 6.78 25.13
CA GLN A 86 17.71 5.97 25.40
C GLN A 86 18.99 6.72 25.00
N THR A 87 19.01 7.40 23.86
CA THR A 87 20.19 8.18 23.42
C THR A 87 20.48 9.34 24.38
N ILE A 88 19.44 10.02 24.89
CA ILE A 88 19.60 11.04 25.94
C ILE A 88 20.17 10.42 27.21
N TRP A 89 19.65 9.27 27.65
CA TRP A 89 20.18 8.57 28.82
C TRP A 89 21.66 8.19 28.67
N VAL A 90 22.04 7.63 27.52
CA VAL A 90 23.43 7.30 27.19
C VAL A 90 24.31 8.55 27.21
N ALA A 91 23.86 9.64 26.59
CA ALA A 91 24.58 10.91 26.59
C ALA A 91 24.81 11.47 28.00
N VAL A 92 23.79 11.44 28.86
CA VAL A 92 23.89 11.87 30.26
C VAL A 92 24.85 10.98 31.06
N TRP A 93 24.75 9.66 30.90
CA TRP A 93 25.65 8.70 31.55
C TRP A 93 27.11 8.94 31.17
N ILE A 94 27.40 9.01 29.86
CA ILE A 94 28.75 9.21 29.35
C ILE A 94 29.31 10.56 29.79
N THR A 95 28.51 11.62 29.74
CA THR A 95 28.91 12.95 30.24
C THR A 95 29.26 12.89 31.73
N THR A 96 28.45 12.20 32.54
CA THR A 96 28.68 12.07 33.99
C THR A 96 29.98 11.31 34.28
N VAL A 97 30.24 10.21 33.56
CA VAL A 97 31.46 9.42 33.70
C VAL A 97 32.69 10.23 33.29
N VAL A 98 32.64 10.92 32.15
CA VAL A 98 33.76 11.74 31.67
C VAL A 98 34.05 12.89 32.64
N VAL A 99 33.02 13.60 33.12
CA VAL A 99 33.19 14.70 34.09
C VAL A 99 33.76 14.17 35.41
N GLY A 100 33.20 13.09 35.96
CA GLY A 100 33.64 12.50 37.22
C GLY A 100 35.09 12.01 37.16
N PHE A 101 35.46 11.35 36.06
CA PHE A 101 36.82 10.85 35.86
C PHE A 101 37.82 12.00 35.67
N ARG A 102 37.45 13.05 34.93
CA ARG A 102 38.31 14.23 34.73
C ARG A 102 38.49 15.09 35.98
N ALA A 103 37.51 15.13 36.87
CA ALA A 103 37.61 15.87 38.13
C ALA A 103 38.64 15.28 39.11
N GLY A 104 38.93 13.97 38.99
CA GLY A 104 39.90 13.28 39.84
C GLY A 104 41.28 13.07 39.19
N ALA A 105 41.50 13.54 37.96
CA ALA A 105 42.75 13.33 37.23
C ALA A 105 43.64 14.59 37.28
N ASP A 106 44.95 14.39 37.47
CA ASP A 106 45.94 15.46 37.36
C ASP A 106 46.04 15.93 35.89
N GLY A 107 45.91 17.24 35.67
CA GLY A 107 45.93 17.82 34.33
C GLY A 107 45.84 19.34 34.36
N THR A 108 46.11 19.99 33.22
CA THR A 108 45.97 21.44 33.12
C THR A 108 44.50 21.84 33.06
N PHE A 109 44.19 23.09 33.45
CA PHE A 109 42.84 23.65 33.32
C PHE A 109 42.26 23.49 31.89
N TRP A 110 43.12 23.67 30.88
CA TRP A 110 42.73 23.53 29.47
C TRP A 110 42.38 22.09 29.09
N ASP A 111 43.08 21.08 29.61
CA ASP A 111 42.76 19.66 29.37
C ASP A 111 41.37 19.29 29.91
N PHE A 112 41.05 19.81 31.10
CA PHE A 112 39.73 19.64 31.71
C PHE A 112 38.63 20.29 30.87
N LEU A 113 38.83 21.57 30.52
CA LEU A 113 37.86 22.34 29.75
C LEU A 113 37.59 21.73 28.37
N PHE A 114 38.64 21.41 27.61
CA PHE A 114 38.48 20.85 26.26
C PHE A 114 37.85 19.47 26.30
N GLY A 115 38.25 18.58 27.21
CA GLY A 115 37.67 17.23 27.20
C GLY A 115 36.21 17.17 27.62
N ILE A 116 35.80 17.99 28.58
CA ILE A 116 34.36 18.13 28.91
C ILE A 116 33.63 18.79 27.73
N GLY A 117 34.20 19.84 27.14
CA GLY A 117 33.63 20.51 25.98
C GLY A 117 33.39 19.56 24.81
N PHE A 118 34.38 18.73 24.44
CA PHE A 118 34.26 17.74 23.39
C PHE A 118 33.23 16.65 23.73
N ALA A 119 33.20 16.17 24.97
CA ALA A 119 32.22 15.17 25.40
C ALA A 119 30.79 15.69 25.33
N VAL A 120 30.55 16.92 25.82
CA VAL A 120 29.23 17.57 25.75
C VAL A 120 28.83 17.82 24.29
N LEU A 121 29.74 18.34 23.46
CA LEU A 121 29.47 18.61 22.05
C LEU A 121 29.08 17.34 21.30
N ALA A 122 29.82 16.25 21.45
CA ALA A 122 29.54 15.00 20.78
C ALA A 122 28.26 14.31 21.30
N CYS A 123 27.96 14.42 22.61
CA CYS A 123 26.68 14.01 23.16
C CYS A 123 25.52 14.79 22.53
N ALA A 124 25.65 16.12 22.41
CA ALA A 124 24.66 16.98 21.78
C ALA A 124 24.46 16.62 20.29
N LEU A 125 25.56 16.39 19.55
CA LEU A 125 25.51 15.95 18.16
C LEU A 125 24.84 14.56 18.01
N GLY A 126 25.14 13.61 18.90
CA GLY A 126 24.50 12.29 18.90
C GLY A 126 22.99 12.37 19.14
N VAL A 127 22.54 13.19 20.10
CA VAL A 127 21.11 13.42 20.35
C VAL A 127 20.45 14.14 19.17
N ALA A 128 21.11 15.17 18.60
CA ALA A 128 20.61 15.89 17.44
C ALA A 128 20.47 14.99 16.20
N ALA A 129 21.47 14.13 15.95
CA ALA A 129 21.44 13.12 14.88
C ALA A 129 20.29 12.12 15.09
N CYS A 130 20.09 11.65 16.33
CA CYS A 130 18.97 10.77 16.66
C CYS A 130 17.62 11.47 16.41
N ALA A 131 17.49 12.74 16.81
CA ALA A 131 16.28 13.52 16.61
C ALA A 131 16.03 13.81 15.12
N ALA A 132 17.06 14.13 14.34
CA ALA A 132 16.97 14.30 12.89
C ALA A 132 16.54 12.99 12.21
N ARG A 133 17.17 11.87 12.55
CA ARG A 133 16.80 10.53 12.05
C ARG A 133 15.33 10.21 12.31
N ILE A 134 14.85 10.43 13.54
CA ILE A 134 13.45 10.17 13.89
C ILE A 134 12.52 11.10 13.12
N ARG A 135 12.83 12.40 13.01
CA ARG A 135 12.03 13.35 12.23
C ARG A 135 11.90 12.92 10.77
N HIS A 136 13.02 12.65 10.09
CA HIS A 136 13.00 12.17 8.71
C HIS A 136 12.21 10.87 8.55
N ALA A 137 12.38 9.93 9.47
CA ALA A 137 11.63 8.67 9.43
C ALA A 137 10.11 8.90 9.61
N THR A 138 9.70 9.80 10.51
CA THR A 138 8.28 10.13 10.72
C THR A 138 7.68 10.91 9.55
N GLU A 139 8.44 11.80 8.92
CA GLU A 139 7.99 12.55 7.75
C GLU A 139 7.77 11.62 6.56
N MET A 140 8.72 10.73 6.28
CA MET A 140 8.57 9.71 5.25
C MET A 140 7.37 8.79 5.51
N ALA A 141 7.13 8.40 6.77
CA ALA A 141 5.96 7.62 7.13
C ALA A 141 4.63 8.37 6.85
N ARG A 142 4.57 9.68 7.15
CA ARG A 142 3.40 10.52 6.87
C ARG A 142 3.15 10.67 5.37
N LEU A 143 4.18 11.00 4.59
CA LEU A 143 4.08 11.13 3.13
C LEU A 143 3.59 9.83 2.50
N ARG A 144 4.08 8.67 2.97
CA ARG A 144 3.63 7.35 2.51
C ARG A 144 2.20 7.04 2.90
N SER A 145 1.81 7.31 4.15
CA SER A 145 0.43 7.11 4.59
C SER A 145 -0.55 7.95 3.78
N ALA A 146 -0.18 9.19 3.45
CA ALA A 146 -0.98 10.04 2.57
C ALA A 146 -1.06 9.45 1.15
N ALA A 147 0.05 8.93 0.61
CA ALA A 147 0.09 8.30 -0.70
C ALA A 147 -0.75 7.02 -0.79
N VAL A 148 -0.72 6.14 0.21
CA VAL A 148 -1.61 4.96 0.29
C VAL A 148 -3.07 5.39 0.34
N THR A 149 -3.37 6.43 1.13
CA THR A 149 -4.74 6.97 1.24
C THR A 149 -5.20 7.53 -0.10
N LEU A 150 -4.35 8.26 -0.80
CA LEU A 150 -4.64 8.77 -2.15
C LEU A 150 -4.85 7.62 -3.14
N GLN A 151 -3.97 6.60 -3.14
CA GLN A 151 -4.10 5.41 -4.00
C GLN A 151 -5.49 4.79 -3.88
N ARG A 152 -5.94 4.56 -2.65
CA ARG A 152 -7.27 4.00 -2.36
C ARG A 152 -8.43 4.89 -2.81
N GLN A 153 -8.23 6.21 -2.91
CA GLN A 153 -9.26 7.13 -3.42
C GLN A 153 -9.31 7.17 -4.95
N ILE A 154 -8.25 6.74 -5.63
CA ILE A 154 -8.23 6.69 -7.09
C ILE A 154 -8.83 5.41 -7.59
N LEU A 155 -8.58 4.29 -6.93
CA LEU A 155 -9.20 3.02 -7.28
C LEU A 155 -10.70 3.11 -6.95
N ARG A 156 -11.54 2.65 -7.89
CA ARG A 156 -12.98 2.71 -7.71
C ARG A 156 -13.41 1.74 -6.60
N PRO A 157 -14.31 2.14 -5.68
CA PRO A 157 -14.82 1.22 -4.68
C PRO A 157 -15.61 0.10 -5.36
N LEU A 158 -15.34 -1.14 -4.95
CA LEU A 158 -16.06 -2.33 -5.39
C LEU A 158 -17.03 -2.77 -4.26
N PRO A 159 -18.17 -3.40 -4.60
CA PRO A 159 -18.56 -3.84 -5.93
C PRO A 159 -19.11 -2.74 -6.84
N VAL A 160 -18.96 -2.95 -8.15
CA VAL A 160 -19.60 -2.15 -9.20
C VAL A 160 -20.60 -3.03 -9.95
N VAL A 161 -21.84 -2.58 -10.04
CA VAL A 161 -22.89 -3.21 -10.84
C VAL A 161 -23.07 -2.38 -12.10
N THR A 162 -22.91 -3.00 -13.26
CA THR A 162 -23.23 -2.39 -14.56
C THR A 162 -24.37 -3.15 -15.24
N GLY A 163 -24.85 -2.67 -16.38
CA GLY A 163 -25.84 -3.38 -17.19
C GLY A 163 -25.42 -4.78 -17.68
N HIS A 164 -24.11 -5.09 -17.67
CA HIS A 164 -23.56 -6.32 -18.25
C HIS A 164 -22.79 -7.18 -17.25
N VAL A 165 -22.21 -6.59 -16.21
CA VAL A 165 -21.27 -7.27 -15.30
C VAL A 165 -21.51 -6.82 -13.86
N LEU A 166 -21.48 -7.79 -12.94
CA LEU A 166 -21.28 -7.52 -11.52
C LEU A 166 -19.81 -7.76 -11.19
N ALA A 167 -19.09 -6.67 -10.88
CA ALA A 167 -17.67 -6.67 -10.57
C ALA A 167 -17.44 -6.57 -9.06
N HIS A 168 -16.79 -7.59 -8.49
CA HIS A 168 -16.21 -7.55 -7.15
C HIS A 168 -14.69 -7.52 -7.24
N GLY A 169 -14.02 -7.06 -6.19
CA GLY A 169 -12.57 -7.15 -6.15
C GLY A 169 -11.99 -7.19 -4.76
N LEU A 170 -10.75 -7.65 -4.74
CA LEU A 170 -9.89 -7.80 -3.59
C LEU A 170 -8.64 -6.97 -3.89
N TYR A 171 -8.31 -6.04 -2.99
CA TYR A 171 -7.09 -5.25 -3.08
C TYR A 171 -6.41 -5.18 -1.71
N GLU A 172 -5.24 -5.82 -1.61
CA GLU A 172 -4.49 -5.91 -0.37
C GLU A 172 -3.02 -5.52 -0.63
N PRO A 173 -2.67 -4.25 -0.40
CA PRO A 173 -1.29 -3.82 -0.56
C PRO A 173 -0.40 -4.39 0.54
N ILE A 174 0.89 -4.58 0.25
CA ILE A 174 1.85 -5.00 1.27
C ILE A 174 2.13 -3.86 2.24
N GLU A 175 1.79 -4.10 3.51
CA GLU A 175 2.08 -3.15 4.59
C GLU A 175 3.54 -3.21 5.06
N GLU A 176 4.25 -4.32 4.83
CA GLU A 176 5.57 -4.58 5.43
C GLU A 176 6.70 -3.76 4.78
N ASP A 177 6.62 -3.46 3.49
CA ASP A 177 7.74 -2.90 2.71
C ASP A 177 7.77 -1.37 2.59
N ARG A 178 6.87 -0.65 3.28
CA ARG A 178 6.90 0.83 3.32
C ARG A 178 6.74 1.49 1.93
N PHE A 179 6.30 0.76 0.92
CA PHE A 179 6.04 1.27 -0.43
C PHE A 179 4.55 1.10 -0.75
N VAL A 180 4.05 2.01 -1.57
CA VAL A 180 2.67 1.97 -2.10
C VAL A 180 2.67 1.05 -3.32
N GLY A 181 1.58 0.30 -3.48
CA GLY A 181 1.54 -0.77 -4.46
C GLY A 181 1.47 -0.33 -5.92
N GLY A 182 1.92 -1.20 -6.83
CA GLY A 182 1.93 -0.97 -8.28
C GLY A 182 0.62 -1.33 -8.98
N ASP A 183 -0.18 -2.19 -8.34
CA ASP A 183 -1.44 -2.70 -8.86
C ASP A 183 -2.50 -1.61 -9.08
N ILE A 184 -3.14 -1.65 -10.25
CA ILE A 184 -4.23 -0.76 -10.66
C ILE A 184 -5.41 -1.55 -11.21
N TYR A 185 -6.62 -1.05 -10.98
CA TYR A 185 -7.82 -1.54 -11.63
C TYR A 185 -8.89 -0.46 -11.76
N GLU A 186 -9.77 -0.61 -12.74
CA GLU A 186 -10.93 0.25 -12.90
C GLU A 186 -12.03 -0.45 -13.72
N VAL A 187 -13.29 -0.10 -13.43
CA VAL A 187 -14.49 -0.55 -14.13
C VAL A 187 -15.28 0.68 -14.55
N VAL A 188 -15.54 0.85 -15.84
CA VAL A 188 -16.33 1.96 -16.38
C VAL A 188 -17.51 1.43 -17.18
N GLU A 189 -18.70 1.92 -16.90
CA GLU A 189 -19.85 1.75 -17.78
C GLU A 189 -19.82 2.84 -18.84
N SER A 190 -19.76 2.46 -20.11
CA SER A 190 -19.64 3.39 -21.24
C SER A 190 -20.75 3.19 -22.27
N PRO A 191 -20.88 4.10 -23.25
CA PRO A 191 -21.81 3.94 -24.36
C PRO A 191 -21.57 2.69 -25.21
N TYR A 192 -20.40 2.07 -25.09
CA TYR A 192 -19.97 0.88 -25.84
C TYR A 192 -19.99 -0.39 -24.99
N GLY A 193 -20.62 -0.35 -23.81
CA GLY A 193 -20.67 -1.44 -22.85
C GLY A 193 -19.80 -1.21 -21.62
N THR A 194 -19.59 -2.24 -20.81
CA THR A 194 -18.71 -2.17 -19.64
C THR A 194 -17.27 -2.40 -20.05
N ARG A 195 -16.36 -1.54 -19.60
CA ARG A 195 -14.92 -1.66 -19.81
C ARG A 195 -14.22 -1.88 -18.49
N VAL A 196 -13.26 -2.79 -18.48
CA VAL A 196 -12.47 -3.11 -17.29
C VAL A 196 -11.00 -3.04 -17.63
N ILE A 197 -10.21 -2.49 -16.73
CA ILE A 197 -8.74 -2.61 -16.74
C ILE A 197 -8.30 -3.21 -15.41
N ILE A 198 -7.31 -4.07 -15.48
CA ILE A 198 -6.46 -4.44 -14.35
C ILE A 198 -5.02 -4.49 -14.85
N GLY A 199 -4.09 -4.09 -14.02
CA GLY A 199 -2.68 -4.06 -14.38
C GLY A 199 -1.77 -3.89 -13.18
N ASP A 200 -0.49 -4.04 -13.43
CA ASP A 200 0.58 -3.79 -12.46
C ASP A 200 1.64 -2.87 -13.07
N VAL A 201 2.02 -1.85 -12.31
CA VAL A 201 3.03 -0.87 -12.68
C VAL A 201 4.40 -1.35 -12.21
N GLN A 202 5.38 -1.34 -13.11
CA GLN A 202 6.74 -1.76 -12.79
C GLN A 202 7.35 -0.95 -11.63
N GLY A 203 7.65 -1.64 -10.54
CA GLY A 203 8.31 -1.10 -9.36
C GLY A 203 7.31 -0.62 -8.31
N LYS A 204 7.82 -0.08 -7.21
CA LYS A 204 7.01 0.26 -6.03
C LYS A 204 7.19 1.70 -5.59
N GLY A 205 6.23 2.23 -4.83
CA GLY A 205 6.31 3.56 -4.23
C GLY A 205 5.77 4.69 -5.09
N LEU A 206 6.12 5.93 -4.74
CA LEU A 206 5.48 7.14 -5.29
C LEU A 206 5.59 7.28 -6.81
N ALA A 207 6.71 6.88 -7.41
CA ALA A 207 6.89 6.93 -8.86
C ALA A 207 5.98 5.94 -9.60
N ALA A 208 5.77 4.73 -9.05
CA ALA A 208 4.87 3.74 -9.64
C ALA A 208 3.41 4.22 -9.61
N ILE A 209 3.01 4.88 -8.50
CA ILE A 209 1.69 5.51 -8.39
C ILE A 209 1.44 6.48 -9.55
N GLY A 210 2.42 7.34 -9.89
CA GLY A 210 2.28 8.34 -10.95
C GLY A 210 1.93 7.76 -12.32
N ALA A 211 2.63 6.71 -12.74
CA ALA A 211 2.32 6.01 -13.99
C ALA A 211 0.97 5.30 -13.94
N GLY A 212 0.63 4.66 -12.81
CA GLY A 212 -0.68 4.04 -12.59
C GLY A 212 -1.83 5.05 -12.69
N PHE A 213 -1.67 6.24 -12.10
CA PHE A 213 -2.61 7.35 -12.24
C PHE A 213 -2.80 7.79 -13.69
N ALA A 214 -1.70 7.94 -14.44
CA ALA A 214 -1.76 8.32 -15.84
C ALA A 214 -2.57 7.30 -16.65
N ALA A 215 -2.34 6.00 -16.42
CA ALA A 215 -3.08 4.92 -17.04
C ALA A 215 -4.57 4.92 -16.66
N ILE A 216 -4.91 5.01 -15.36
CA ILE A 216 -6.32 5.02 -14.90
C ILE A 216 -7.07 6.26 -15.38
N ALA A 217 -6.44 7.44 -15.35
CA ALA A 217 -7.05 8.68 -15.83
C ALA A 217 -7.36 8.60 -17.34
N ALA A 218 -6.38 8.12 -18.13
CA ALA A 218 -6.57 7.89 -19.56
C ALA A 218 -7.63 6.83 -19.82
N PHE A 219 -7.66 5.74 -19.04
CA PHE A 219 -8.68 4.71 -19.15
C PHE A 219 -10.08 5.24 -18.90
N ARG A 220 -10.30 5.99 -17.81
CA ARG A 220 -11.62 6.58 -17.51
C ARG A 220 -12.14 7.45 -18.64
N GLU A 221 -11.25 8.20 -19.26
CA GLU A 221 -11.58 9.10 -20.35
C GLU A 221 -11.83 8.35 -21.66
N ALA A 222 -10.87 7.52 -22.09
CA ALA A 222 -10.93 6.76 -23.32
C ALA A 222 -12.05 5.71 -23.29
N ALA A 223 -12.36 5.15 -22.11
CA ALA A 223 -13.49 4.23 -21.93
C ALA A 223 -14.82 4.83 -22.40
N ILE A 224 -14.99 6.15 -22.25
CA ILE A 224 -16.21 6.87 -22.65
C ILE A 224 -16.17 7.31 -24.12
N ARG A 225 -15.00 7.72 -24.63
CA ARG A 225 -14.89 8.35 -25.96
C ARG A 225 -14.57 7.39 -27.09
N GLU A 226 -13.69 6.43 -26.85
CA GLU A 226 -13.18 5.58 -27.91
C GLU A 226 -14.17 4.46 -28.20
N PRO A 227 -14.61 4.21 -29.44
CA PRO A 227 -15.54 3.11 -29.72
C PRO A 227 -14.90 1.73 -29.57
N THR A 228 -13.61 1.61 -29.87
CA THR A 228 -12.89 0.33 -29.91
C THR A 228 -12.00 0.13 -28.69
N LEU A 229 -11.77 -1.13 -28.31
CA LEU A 229 -10.87 -1.47 -27.21
C LEU A 229 -9.40 -1.16 -27.54
N THR A 230 -9.01 -1.28 -28.82
CA THR A 230 -7.67 -0.89 -29.28
C THR A 230 -7.44 0.61 -29.13
N GLY A 231 -8.42 1.46 -29.48
CA GLY A 231 -8.31 2.91 -29.30
C GLY A 231 -8.16 3.31 -27.83
N VAL A 232 -8.86 2.60 -26.92
CA VAL A 232 -8.64 2.75 -25.47
C VAL A 232 -7.18 2.46 -25.12
N VAL A 233 -6.66 1.31 -25.54
CA VAL A 233 -5.29 0.89 -25.21
C VAL A 233 -4.23 1.82 -25.81
N GLU A 234 -4.47 2.39 -27.00
CA GLU A 234 -3.60 3.41 -27.59
C GLU A 234 -3.59 4.71 -26.75
N ALA A 235 -4.75 5.16 -26.27
CA ALA A 235 -4.81 6.32 -25.39
C ALA A 235 -4.07 6.10 -24.05
N LEU A 236 -4.13 4.87 -23.51
CA LEU A 236 -3.36 4.47 -22.33
C LEU A 236 -1.86 4.46 -22.61
N GLU A 237 -1.43 3.89 -23.73
CA GLU A 237 -0.03 3.89 -24.18
C GLU A 237 0.52 5.31 -24.21
N ASP A 238 -0.18 6.21 -24.91
CA ASP A 238 0.22 7.59 -25.04
C ASP A 238 0.30 8.31 -23.69
N ALA A 239 -0.60 7.99 -22.75
CA ALA A 239 -0.58 8.56 -21.41
C ALA A 239 0.65 8.10 -20.60
N VAL A 240 0.99 6.81 -20.65
CA VAL A 240 2.19 6.28 -19.98
C VAL A 240 3.46 6.81 -20.62
N VAL A 241 3.53 6.89 -21.95
CA VAL A 241 4.67 7.48 -22.67
C VAL A 241 4.85 8.95 -22.31
N ARG A 242 3.78 9.76 -22.31
CA ARG A 242 3.84 11.17 -21.88
C ARG A 242 4.30 11.30 -20.43
N HIS A 243 3.84 10.43 -19.54
CA HIS A 243 4.29 10.42 -18.15
C HIS A 243 5.80 10.16 -18.06
N ASN A 244 6.29 9.12 -18.74
CA ASN A 244 7.73 8.80 -18.75
C ASN A 244 8.60 9.94 -19.29
N VAL A 245 8.15 10.64 -20.35
CA VAL A 245 8.87 11.82 -20.87
C VAL A 245 9.00 12.91 -19.82
N PHE A 246 7.97 13.15 -19.01
CA PHE A 246 8.03 14.11 -17.92
C PHE A 246 8.92 13.62 -16.77
N SER A 247 8.78 12.35 -16.36
CA SER A 247 9.59 11.73 -15.31
C SER A 247 11.09 11.78 -15.65
N ALA A 248 11.47 11.54 -16.91
CA ALA A 248 12.85 11.64 -17.37
C ALA A 248 13.46 13.04 -17.18
N GLN A 249 12.66 14.12 -17.31
CA GLN A 249 13.12 15.49 -17.06
C GLN A 249 13.44 15.75 -15.58
N THR A 250 12.81 14.99 -14.69
CA THR A 250 13.05 15.04 -13.23
C THR A 250 14.09 14.03 -12.75
N GLY A 251 14.71 13.27 -13.67
CA GLY A 251 15.70 12.24 -13.35
C GLY A 251 15.12 10.94 -12.80
N GLU A 252 13.80 10.74 -12.93
CA GLU A 252 13.15 9.47 -12.57
C GLU A 252 13.30 8.44 -13.71
N ALA A 253 13.38 7.16 -13.34
CA ALA A 253 13.45 6.07 -14.31
C ALA A 253 12.11 5.90 -15.04
N GLU A 254 12.18 5.51 -16.32
CA GLU A 254 11.01 5.11 -17.12
C GLU A 254 10.27 3.94 -16.46
N ARG A 255 8.95 3.93 -16.62
CA ARG A 255 8.04 2.93 -16.07
C ARG A 255 7.22 2.30 -17.18
N PHE A 256 6.80 1.06 -16.96
CA PHE A 256 5.83 0.40 -17.81
C PHE A 256 4.71 -0.21 -16.98
N VAL A 257 3.58 -0.50 -17.61
CA VAL A 257 2.41 -1.06 -16.93
C VAL A 257 1.97 -2.31 -17.67
N THR A 258 2.02 -3.47 -17.01
CA THR A 258 1.34 -4.66 -17.53
C THR A 258 -0.16 -4.41 -17.39
N ALA A 259 -0.96 -4.69 -18.41
CA ALA A 259 -2.39 -4.45 -18.32
C ALA A 259 -3.21 -5.45 -19.13
N LEU A 260 -4.32 -5.89 -18.57
CA LEU A 260 -5.39 -6.54 -19.30
C LEU A 260 -6.58 -5.58 -19.38
N VAL A 261 -6.97 -5.24 -20.60
CA VAL A 261 -8.15 -4.41 -20.87
C VAL A 261 -9.23 -5.27 -21.47
N LEU A 262 -10.44 -5.19 -20.90
CA LEU A 262 -11.60 -6.02 -21.25
C LEU A 262 -12.79 -5.14 -21.64
N GLY A 263 -13.57 -5.59 -22.62
CA GLY A 263 -14.81 -4.99 -23.07
C GLY A 263 -15.97 -5.97 -23.03
N PHE A 264 -17.10 -5.55 -22.45
CA PHE A 264 -18.32 -6.32 -22.30
C PHE A 264 -19.48 -5.55 -22.93
N ASP A 265 -19.99 -6.03 -24.05
CA ASP A 265 -21.09 -5.40 -24.80
C ASP A 265 -22.46 -6.06 -24.54
N GLY A 266 -22.50 -7.06 -23.65
CA GLY A 266 -23.71 -7.84 -23.35
C GLY A 266 -24.05 -8.93 -24.37
N SER A 267 -23.24 -9.14 -25.40
CA SER A 267 -23.44 -10.20 -26.41
C SER A 267 -23.17 -11.62 -25.89
N GLY A 268 -22.69 -11.75 -24.64
CA GLY A 268 -22.16 -13.01 -24.12
C GLY A 268 -20.75 -13.33 -24.63
N ARG A 269 -20.06 -12.35 -25.23
CA ARG A 269 -18.63 -12.40 -25.55
C ARG A 269 -17.90 -11.28 -24.82
N VAL A 270 -16.60 -11.48 -24.61
CA VAL A 270 -15.70 -10.49 -24.03
C VAL A 270 -14.61 -10.21 -25.01
N GLU A 271 -14.40 -8.93 -25.29
CA GLU A 271 -13.23 -8.42 -25.99
C GLU A 271 -12.08 -8.23 -25.01
N ALA A 272 -10.86 -8.56 -25.42
CA ALA A 272 -9.66 -8.42 -24.60
C ALA A 272 -8.47 -7.94 -25.41
N VAL A 273 -7.66 -7.09 -24.78
CA VAL A 273 -6.31 -6.75 -25.23
C VAL A 273 -5.36 -6.96 -24.07
N ASN A 274 -4.43 -7.91 -24.23
CA ASN A 274 -3.44 -8.23 -23.20
C ASN A 274 -2.10 -7.52 -23.49
N CYS A 275 -1.75 -6.54 -22.68
CA CYS A 275 -0.49 -5.78 -22.71
C CYS A 275 0.48 -6.34 -21.67
N GLY A 276 0.91 -7.60 -21.84
CA GLY A 276 1.93 -8.23 -21.00
C GLY A 276 1.44 -8.68 -19.62
N HIS A 277 0.13 -8.78 -19.42
CA HIS A 277 -0.49 -9.19 -18.17
C HIS A 277 -0.90 -10.68 -18.17
N LEU A 278 -1.34 -11.18 -17.02
CA LEU A 278 -1.80 -12.55 -16.87
C LEU A 278 -3.14 -12.79 -17.58
N PRO A 279 -3.33 -13.93 -18.28
CA PRO A 279 -4.62 -14.31 -18.82
C PRO A 279 -5.67 -14.50 -17.70
N PRO A 280 -6.94 -14.13 -17.96
CA PRO A 280 -8.00 -14.31 -16.98
C PRO A 280 -8.42 -15.79 -16.90
N ARG A 281 -9.03 -16.18 -15.78
CA ARG A 281 -9.59 -17.52 -15.57
C ARG A 281 -11.10 -17.45 -15.70
N LEU A 282 -11.67 -18.27 -16.58
CA LEU A 282 -13.11 -18.42 -16.73
C LEU A 282 -13.59 -19.54 -15.81
N LEU A 283 -14.49 -19.20 -14.87
CA LEU A 283 -15.15 -20.11 -13.96
C LEU A 283 -16.60 -20.28 -14.46
N HIS A 284 -16.94 -21.48 -14.90
CA HIS A 284 -18.27 -21.80 -15.41
C HIS A 284 -18.59 -23.28 -15.18
N ASP A 285 -19.83 -23.59 -14.79
CA ASP A 285 -20.32 -24.95 -14.54
C ASP A 285 -19.40 -25.81 -13.64
N GLY A 286 -18.90 -25.19 -12.56
CA GLY A 286 -18.03 -25.87 -11.59
C GLY A 286 -16.62 -26.18 -12.10
N ARG A 287 -16.24 -25.64 -13.26
CA ARG A 287 -14.89 -25.74 -13.82
C ARG A 287 -14.24 -24.37 -13.86
N ALA A 288 -12.92 -24.36 -13.65
CA ALA A 288 -12.08 -23.19 -13.87
C ALA A 288 -11.06 -23.51 -14.95
N SER A 289 -10.86 -22.59 -15.89
CA SER A 289 -9.84 -22.72 -16.93
C SER A 289 -9.28 -21.37 -17.31
N ALA A 290 -7.98 -21.29 -17.58
CA ALA A 290 -7.39 -20.11 -18.18
C ALA A 290 -8.04 -19.83 -19.54
N VAL A 291 -8.38 -18.57 -19.80
CA VAL A 291 -8.84 -18.12 -21.11
C VAL A 291 -7.65 -18.10 -22.05
N THR A 292 -7.79 -18.79 -23.19
CA THR A 292 -6.77 -18.78 -24.24
C THR A 292 -6.80 -17.44 -24.98
N LEU A 293 -5.80 -16.60 -24.74
CA LEU A 293 -5.46 -15.44 -25.55
C LEU A 293 -4.21 -15.79 -26.37
N HIS A 294 -4.30 -15.73 -27.69
CA HIS A 294 -3.22 -16.14 -28.59
C HIS A 294 -2.15 -15.05 -28.74
N ARG A 295 -2.48 -13.81 -28.39
CA ARG A 295 -1.62 -12.64 -28.50
C ARG A 295 -1.43 -12.00 -27.13
N THR A 296 -0.17 -11.79 -26.78
CA THR A 296 0.23 -10.97 -25.64
C THR A 296 1.19 -9.91 -26.16
N TYR A 297 0.81 -8.66 -26.03
CA TYR A 297 1.57 -7.51 -26.48
C TYR A 297 2.54 -7.03 -25.41
N VAL A 298 3.47 -6.16 -25.79
CA VAL A 298 4.36 -5.49 -24.83
C VAL A 298 3.55 -4.64 -23.84
N PRO A 299 4.03 -4.51 -22.58
CA PRO A 299 3.43 -3.62 -21.58
C PRO A 299 3.25 -2.19 -22.09
N LEU A 300 2.32 -1.48 -21.45
CA LEU A 300 2.08 -0.06 -21.73
C LEU A 300 3.34 0.76 -21.43
N GLY A 301 3.67 1.71 -22.31
CA GLY A 301 4.88 2.52 -22.23
C GLY A 301 6.07 1.94 -22.97
N LEU A 302 5.96 0.71 -23.50
CA LEU A 302 7.00 0.01 -24.24
C LEU A 302 6.63 -0.24 -25.71
N ALA A 303 5.54 0.34 -26.23
CA ALA A 303 5.11 0.09 -27.61
C ALA A 303 6.20 0.46 -28.65
N GLY A 304 7.05 1.44 -28.35
CA GLY A 304 8.19 1.81 -29.21
C GLY A 304 9.24 0.69 -29.40
N LEU A 305 9.22 -0.35 -28.56
CA LEU A 305 10.09 -1.53 -28.67
C LEU A 305 9.50 -2.63 -29.55
N SER A 306 8.23 -2.53 -29.95
CA SER A 306 7.55 -3.50 -30.81
C SER A 306 7.10 -2.86 -32.12
N ARG A 307 7.07 -3.67 -33.19
CA ARG A 307 6.47 -3.29 -34.48
C ARG A 307 5.07 -3.87 -34.67
N GLU A 308 4.59 -4.66 -33.71
CA GLU A 308 3.28 -5.30 -33.80
C GLU A 308 2.18 -4.33 -33.35
N SER A 309 1.18 -4.12 -34.21
CA SER A 309 -0.02 -3.38 -33.85
C SER A 309 -0.90 -4.23 -32.92
N ARG A 310 -1.40 -3.60 -31.85
CA ARG A 310 -2.31 -4.24 -30.92
C ARG A 310 -3.65 -4.53 -31.59
N ALA A 311 -4.18 -5.72 -31.36
CA ALA A 311 -5.48 -6.16 -31.85
C ALA A 311 -6.28 -6.80 -30.72
N THR A 312 -7.60 -6.70 -30.83
CA THR A 312 -8.53 -7.31 -29.88
C THR A 312 -8.70 -8.79 -30.16
N GLU A 313 -8.70 -9.61 -29.12
CA GLU A 313 -9.18 -10.99 -29.14
C GLU A 313 -10.53 -11.09 -28.44
N SER A 314 -11.32 -12.11 -28.78
CA SER A 314 -12.64 -12.29 -28.17
C SER A 314 -12.93 -13.73 -27.79
N PHE A 315 -13.50 -13.93 -26.61
CA PHE A 315 -13.84 -15.23 -26.06
C PHE A 315 -15.27 -15.26 -25.52
N ALA A 316 -15.81 -16.46 -25.31
CA ALA A 316 -17.17 -16.65 -24.82
C ALA A 316 -17.26 -16.35 -23.31
N PHE A 317 -18.33 -15.68 -22.90
CA PHE A 317 -18.64 -15.35 -21.51
C PHE A 317 -20.12 -15.63 -21.23
N PRO A 318 -20.47 -16.92 -21.06
CA PRO A 318 -21.86 -17.33 -20.95
C PRO A 318 -22.51 -16.83 -19.65
N PRO A 319 -23.85 -16.69 -19.61
CA PRO A 319 -24.57 -16.32 -18.40
C PRO A 319 -24.26 -17.25 -17.22
N GLY A 320 -24.03 -16.66 -16.05
CA GLY A 320 -23.63 -17.39 -14.85
C GLY A 320 -22.15 -17.76 -14.79
N ALA A 321 -21.34 -17.39 -15.78
CA ALA A 321 -19.88 -17.46 -15.67
C ALA A 321 -19.32 -16.32 -14.81
N THR A 322 -18.19 -16.60 -14.17
CA THR A 322 -17.36 -15.59 -13.49
C THR A 322 -15.98 -15.59 -14.13
N LEU A 323 -15.51 -14.43 -14.53
CA LEU A 323 -14.16 -14.21 -15.01
C LEU A 323 -13.32 -13.67 -13.84
N LEU A 324 -12.36 -14.48 -13.38
CA LEU A 324 -11.39 -14.09 -12.36
C LEU A 324 -10.14 -13.53 -13.05
N VAL A 325 -9.80 -12.29 -12.73
CA VAL A 325 -8.57 -11.64 -13.20
C VAL A 325 -7.72 -11.30 -11.99
N VAL A 326 -6.42 -11.55 -12.06
CA VAL A 326 -5.50 -11.39 -10.93
C VAL A 326 -4.19 -10.76 -11.39
N THR A 327 -3.54 -10.04 -10.50
CA THR A 327 -2.15 -9.59 -10.67
C THR A 327 -1.17 -10.69 -10.27
N ASP A 328 0.11 -10.47 -10.56
CA ASP A 328 1.17 -11.44 -10.31
C ASP A 328 1.38 -11.71 -8.82
N GLY A 329 1.08 -10.77 -7.91
CA GLY A 329 1.15 -11.01 -6.48
C GLY A 329 0.26 -12.16 -5.97
N VAL A 330 -0.76 -12.57 -6.74
CA VAL A 330 -1.49 -13.83 -6.49
C VAL A 330 -0.69 -15.03 -6.96
N THR A 331 -0.28 -15.07 -8.23
CA THR A 331 0.38 -16.26 -8.82
C THR A 331 1.80 -16.46 -8.34
N GLU A 332 2.48 -15.38 -7.96
CA GLU A 332 3.84 -15.37 -7.45
C GLU A 332 3.93 -15.44 -5.93
N ALA A 333 2.79 -15.47 -5.23
CA ALA A 333 2.74 -15.79 -3.81
C ALA A 333 3.45 -17.13 -3.56
N ARG A 334 4.22 -17.21 -2.47
CA ARG A 334 5.08 -18.36 -2.19
C ARG A 334 4.79 -18.98 -0.85
N ASP A 335 4.85 -20.30 -0.81
CA ASP A 335 4.87 -21.04 0.44
C ASP A 335 6.24 -20.93 1.16
N THR A 336 6.34 -21.59 2.31
CA THR A 336 7.59 -21.64 3.10
C THR A 336 8.74 -22.35 2.37
N ALA A 337 8.44 -23.21 1.39
CA ALA A 337 9.42 -23.87 0.53
C ALA A 337 9.82 -23.01 -0.69
N GLY A 338 9.11 -21.90 -0.94
CA GLY A 338 9.34 -20.99 -2.05
C GLY A 338 8.60 -21.38 -3.34
N ALA A 339 7.68 -22.35 -3.30
CA ALA A 339 6.87 -22.76 -4.44
C ALA A 339 5.78 -21.73 -4.74
N PHE A 340 5.52 -21.47 -6.02
CA PHE A 340 4.49 -20.54 -6.47
C PHE A 340 3.07 -21.07 -6.21
N TYR A 341 2.15 -20.13 -6.01
CA TYR A 341 0.75 -20.44 -5.72
C TYR A 341 0.08 -21.15 -6.91
N PRO A 342 -0.45 -22.37 -6.73
CA PRO A 342 -1.05 -23.15 -7.80
C PRO A 342 -2.49 -22.71 -8.07
N LEU A 343 -2.67 -21.49 -8.59
CA LEU A 343 -3.98 -20.86 -8.77
C LEU A 343 -4.96 -21.74 -9.56
N ASP A 344 -4.51 -22.30 -10.68
CA ASP A 344 -5.37 -23.06 -11.60
C ASP A 344 -5.87 -24.38 -10.98
N GLU A 345 -5.10 -24.98 -10.07
CA GLU A 345 -5.49 -26.19 -9.33
C GLU A 345 -6.51 -25.88 -8.23
N ARG A 346 -6.41 -24.71 -7.60
CA ARG A 346 -7.21 -24.33 -6.43
C ARG A 346 -8.54 -23.68 -6.81
N VAL A 347 -8.54 -22.80 -7.81
CA VAL A 347 -9.71 -21.99 -8.15
C VAL A 347 -10.92 -22.83 -8.59
N GLY A 348 -10.68 -24.03 -9.12
CA GLY A 348 -11.73 -24.99 -9.48
C GLY A 348 -12.62 -25.38 -8.29
N ALA A 349 -12.07 -25.46 -7.07
CA ALA A 349 -12.83 -25.78 -5.86
C ALA A 349 -13.86 -24.71 -5.48
N TRP A 350 -13.71 -23.49 -6.03
CA TRP A 350 -14.56 -22.34 -5.75
C TRP A 350 -15.38 -21.88 -6.96
N ALA A 351 -15.31 -22.60 -8.09
CA ALA A 351 -15.97 -22.21 -9.34
C ALA A 351 -17.51 -22.13 -9.25
N GLY A 352 -18.13 -22.75 -8.24
CA GLY A 352 -19.56 -22.66 -7.97
C GLY A 352 -19.96 -21.55 -6.98
N ARG A 353 -19.01 -20.82 -6.41
CA ARG A 353 -19.27 -19.77 -5.41
C ARG A 353 -19.66 -18.46 -6.07
N GLY A 354 -20.34 -17.59 -5.30
CA GLY A 354 -20.58 -16.22 -5.74
C GLY A 354 -19.27 -15.41 -5.86
N PRO A 355 -19.25 -14.28 -6.60
CA PRO A 355 -18.01 -13.52 -6.85
C PRO A 355 -17.32 -13.03 -5.57
N SER A 356 -18.08 -12.58 -4.57
CA SER A 356 -17.53 -12.17 -3.27
C SER A 356 -16.92 -13.37 -2.53
N GLU A 357 -17.66 -14.48 -2.47
CA GLU A 357 -17.23 -15.69 -1.77
C GLU A 357 -16.01 -16.35 -2.44
N LEU A 358 -15.87 -16.22 -3.75
CA LEU A 358 -14.71 -16.64 -4.52
C LEU A 358 -13.47 -15.84 -4.09
N LEU A 359 -13.59 -14.52 -4.00
CA LEU A 359 -12.48 -13.65 -3.59
C LEU A 359 -12.12 -13.84 -2.11
N ASP A 360 -13.10 -14.04 -1.24
CA ASP A 360 -12.87 -14.38 0.16
C ASP A 360 -12.15 -15.72 0.31
N ALA A 361 -12.53 -16.72 -0.50
CA ALA A 361 -11.85 -18.01 -0.53
C ALA A 361 -10.41 -17.90 -1.00
N LEU A 362 -10.17 -17.13 -2.07
CA LEU A 362 -8.83 -16.85 -2.59
C LEU A 362 -7.96 -16.16 -1.54
N ARG A 363 -8.50 -15.16 -0.83
CA ARG A 363 -7.77 -14.43 0.22
C ARG A 363 -7.33 -15.37 1.35
N VAL A 364 -8.26 -16.15 1.90
CA VAL A 364 -7.98 -17.08 3.00
C VAL A 364 -6.95 -18.13 2.57
N ASP A 365 -7.11 -18.69 1.38
CA ASP A 365 -6.20 -19.72 0.88
C ASP A 365 -4.79 -19.16 0.61
N LEU A 366 -4.67 -17.93 0.10
CA LEU A 366 -3.39 -17.23 -0.07
C LEU A 366 -2.70 -16.96 1.28
N GLU A 367 -3.45 -16.53 2.29
CA GLU A 367 -2.94 -16.32 3.66
C GLU A 367 -2.38 -17.63 4.24
N ASP A 368 -3.14 -18.72 4.11
CA ASP A 368 -2.75 -20.04 4.59
C ASP A 368 -1.54 -20.60 3.82
N PHE A 369 -1.51 -20.45 2.48
CA PHE A 369 -0.43 -20.93 1.63
C PHE A 369 0.89 -20.21 1.92
N SER A 370 0.83 -18.89 2.10
CA SER A 370 2.01 -18.05 2.33
C SER A 370 2.52 -18.05 3.77
N GLY A 371 1.80 -18.70 4.71
CA GLY A 371 2.12 -18.64 6.14
C GLY A 371 2.02 -17.22 6.71
N GLY A 372 1.21 -16.37 6.10
CA GLY A 372 1.03 -14.96 6.47
C GLY A 372 2.11 -13.98 5.96
N VAL A 373 3.11 -14.44 5.20
CA VAL A 373 4.18 -13.57 4.67
C VAL A 373 3.93 -13.25 3.20
N ARG A 374 3.73 -11.97 2.87
CA ARG A 374 3.45 -11.53 1.49
C ARG A 374 4.65 -10.79 0.91
N ARG A 375 4.84 -10.93 -0.41
CA ARG A 375 5.97 -10.33 -1.16
C ARG A 375 5.56 -9.37 -2.28
N ASP A 376 4.35 -9.53 -2.82
CA ASP A 376 3.71 -8.49 -3.62
C ASP A 376 2.29 -8.10 -3.22
N ASP A 377 1.84 -6.97 -3.76
CA ASP A 377 0.46 -6.51 -3.65
C ASP A 377 -0.48 -7.52 -4.30
N ILE A 378 -1.67 -7.66 -3.74
CA ILE A 378 -2.68 -8.58 -4.27
C ILE A 378 -3.82 -7.74 -4.83
N ALA A 379 -4.02 -7.81 -6.15
CA ALA A 379 -5.24 -7.35 -6.79
C ALA A 379 -5.93 -8.50 -7.53
N ALA A 380 -7.22 -8.66 -7.28
CA ALA A 380 -8.06 -9.60 -7.99
C ALA A 380 -9.44 -9.00 -8.27
N LEU A 381 -9.98 -9.27 -9.45
CA LEU A 381 -11.34 -8.92 -9.85
C LEU A 381 -12.12 -10.18 -10.19
N ALA A 382 -13.33 -10.30 -9.64
CA ALA A 382 -14.31 -11.30 -10.02
C ALA A 382 -15.45 -10.61 -10.79
N LEU A 383 -15.48 -10.83 -12.10
CA LEU A 383 -16.43 -10.22 -13.04
C LEU A 383 -17.47 -11.28 -13.40
N SER A 384 -18.72 -11.09 -12.96
CA SER A 384 -19.77 -12.10 -13.16
C SER A 384 -20.83 -11.66 -14.15
N HIS A 385 -21.23 -12.58 -15.03
CA HIS A 385 -22.37 -12.41 -15.90
C HIS A 385 -23.62 -12.84 -15.14
N ALA A 386 -24.47 -11.89 -14.75
CA ALA A 386 -25.73 -12.22 -14.10
C ALA A 386 -26.56 -13.14 -15.01
N ARG A 387 -27.09 -14.23 -14.46
CA ARG A 387 -28.11 -15.01 -15.18
C ARG A 387 -29.33 -14.10 -15.34
N VAL A 388 -29.70 -13.77 -16.57
CA VAL A 388 -30.99 -13.13 -16.85
C VAL A 388 -32.08 -14.15 -16.51
N GLY A 389 -32.51 -14.17 -15.25
CA GLY A 389 -33.61 -15.00 -14.79
C GLY A 389 -34.91 -14.45 -15.34
N GLY A 390 -35.54 -15.18 -16.27
CA GLY A 390 -36.96 -15.01 -16.54
C GLY A 390 -37.75 -15.36 -15.28
N GLY A 391 -38.33 -14.36 -14.61
CA GLY A 391 -39.25 -14.58 -13.50
C GLY A 391 -39.32 -13.44 -12.49
N GLY A 392 -40.34 -12.59 -12.64
CA GLY A 392 -40.88 -11.78 -11.55
C GLY A 392 -40.49 -10.31 -11.56
N ARG A 393 -41.28 -9.49 -12.29
CA ARG A 393 -41.55 -8.11 -11.85
C ARG A 393 -42.10 -8.20 -10.41
N SER A 394 -41.26 -7.95 -9.42
CA SER A 394 -41.75 -7.38 -8.17
C SER A 394 -41.83 -5.88 -8.40
N GLU A 395 -43.01 -5.41 -8.79
CA GLU A 395 -43.38 -4.02 -8.60
C GLU A 395 -43.24 -3.69 -7.11
N THR A 396 -42.12 -3.09 -6.73
CA THR A 396 -42.09 -2.19 -5.58
C THR A 396 -42.14 -0.78 -6.12
N THR A 397 -43.38 -0.32 -6.33
CA THR A 397 -43.72 1.10 -6.38
C THR A 397 -43.19 1.77 -5.12
N GLY A 398 -42.46 2.87 -5.27
CA GLY A 398 -41.93 3.62 -4.15
C GLY A 398 -40.94 4.68 -4.59
N GLU A 399 -41.45 5.77 -5.16
CA GLU A 399 -40.77 7.04 -5.38
C GLU A 399 -39.81 7.40 -4.24
N GLY A 400 -38.56 7.75 -4.57
CA GLY A 400 -37.70 8.39 -3.57
C GLY A 400 -36.19 8.31 -3.78
N ALA A 401 -35.65 8.57 -4.98
CA ALA A 401 -34.22 8.86 -5.12
C ALA A 401 -33.89 9.66 -6.40
N LEU A 402 -34.59 10.78 -6.59
CA LEU A 402 -34.19 11.82 -7.54
C LEU A 402 -34.16 13.13 -6.77
N ARG A 403 -33.02 13.40 -6.13
CA ARG A 403 -32.54 14.72 -5.63
C ARG A 403 -31.34 14.49 -4.71
N VAL A 404 -30.12 14.47 -5.28
CA VAL A 404 -28.98 15.27 -4.80
C VAL A 404 -28.00 15.40 -5.98
N ALA A 405 -28.28 16.35 -6.86
CA ALA A 405 -27.29 16.93 -7.78
C ALA A 405 -27.64 18.42 -7.89
N ALA A 406 -27.20 19.18 -6.88
CA ALA A 406 -27.05 20.64 -6.87
C ALA A 406 -26.80 21.07 -5.42
N VAL A 407 -25.52 21.17 -5.02
CA VAL A 407 -24.86 22.33 -4.37
C VAL A 407 -23.37 22.14 -4.55
#